data_AF-A0A3M1B4Z3-F1
#
_entry.id   AF-A0A3M1B4Z3-F1
#
_cell.length_a   1.000
_cell.length_b   1.000
_cell.length_c   1.000
_cell.angle_alpha   90.00
_cell.angle_beta   90.00
_cell.angle_gamma   90.00
#
_symmetry.space_group_name_H-M   'P 1'
#
loop_
_entity.id
_entity.type
_entity.pdbx_description
1 polymer ?
#
loop_
_entity_poly.entity_id
_entity_poly.type
_entity_poly.pdbx_seq_one_letter_code
_entity_poly.pdbx_strand_id
1 'polypeptide(L)' 'MQNLLLLLQLPALLIKWLCIYAIRLYQLLLSPLLPPSCRFQPSCSEYFIQALKKRGLLVGFALGVW' A
#
# COMPACT_ATOMS: atom_id res chain seq x y z
N MET A 1 -16.26 17.96 15.91
CA MET A 1 -16.19 16.49 15.77
C MET A 1 -15.44 16.06 14.50
N GLN A 2 -15.76 16.59 13.29
CA GLN A 2 -15.02 16.28 12.04
C GLN A 2 -13.51 16.65 12.09
N ASN A 3 -13.16 17.83 12.62
CA ASN A 3 -11.79 18.35 12.58
C ASN A 3 -10.80 17.59 13.49
N LEU A 4 -11.29 16.96 14.57
CA LEU A 4 -10.44 16.21 15.51
C LEU A 4 -10.07 14.82 14.96
N LEU A 5 -11.01 14.16 14.28
CA LEU A 5 -10.75 12.91 13.55
C LEU A 5 -9.79 13.12 12.38
N LEU A 6 -9.89 14.26 11.69
CA LEU A 6 -9.00 14.60 10.58
C LEU A 6 -7.54 14.80 11.05
N LEU A 7 -7.34 15.45 12.20
CA LEU A 7 -6.02 15.60 12.83
C LEU A 7 -5.40 14.26 13.26
N LEU A 8 -6.20 13.32 13.77
CA LEU A 8 -5.75 11.96 14.11
C LEU A 8 -5.44 11.10 12.87
N GLN A 9 -6.00 11.45 11.70
CA GLN A 9 -5.79 10.73 10.44
C GLN A 9 -4.63 11.28 9.59
N LEU A 10 -4.17 12.51 9.82
CA LEU A 10 -3.03 13.11 9.11
C LEU A 10 -1.76 12.22 9.09
N PRO A 11 -1.27 11.69 10.24
CA PRO A 11 -0.10 10.81 10.21
C PRO A 11 -0.40 9.51 9.45
N ALA A 12 -1.59 8.95 9.61
CA ALA A 12 -1.98 7.71 8.94
C ALA A 12 -2.10 7.87 7.41
N LEU A 13 -2.51 9.05 6.92
CA LEU A 13 -2.52 9.37 5.50
C LEU A 13 -1.10 9.49 4.94
N LEU A 14 -0.20 10.15 5.66
CA LEU A 14 1.20 10.28 5.24
C LEU A 14 1.90 8.93 5.17
N ILE A 15 1.70 8.08 6.19
CA ILE A 15 2.25 6.72 6.22
C ILE A 15 1.63 5.86 5.10
N LYS A 16 0.32 5.99 4.84
CA LYS A 16 -0.33 5.28 3.71
C LYS A 16 0.35 5.62 2.38
N TRP A 17 0.60 6.91 2.11
CA TRP A 17 1.26 7.33 0.88
C TRP A 17 2.72 6.88 0.84
N LEU A 18 3.43 6.91 1.97
CA LEU A 18 4.79 6.39 2.09
C LEU A 18 4.86 4.89 1.73
N CYS A 19 3.95 4.07 2.27
CA CYS A 19 3.87 2.65 1.93
C CYS A 19 3.59 2.43 0.45
N ILE A 20 2.61 3.15 -0.13
CA ILE A 20 2.30 3.03 -1.56
C ILE A 20 3.51 3.43 -2.41
N TYR A 21 4.23 4.49 -2.03
CA TYR A 21 5.42 4.94 -2.74
C TYR A 21 6.56 3.93 -2.67
N ALA A 22 6.80 3.32 -1.50
CA ALA A 22 7.80 2.27 -1.35
C ALA A 22 7.48 1.04 -2.23
N ILE A 23 6.22 0.62 -2.30
CA ILE A 23 5.79 -0.49 -3.16
C ILE A 23 5.97 -0.13 -4.64
N ARG A 24 5.63 1.11 -5.03
CA ARG A 24 5.82 1.60 -6.41
C ARG A 24 7.29 1.69 -6.79
N LEU A 25 8.15 2.14 -5.86
CA LEU A 25 9.59 2.18 -6.07
C LEU A 25 10.16 0.77 -6.25
N TYR A 26 9.70 -0.19 -5.45
CA TYR A 26 10.01 -1.61 -5.64
C TYR A 26 9.56 -2.11 -7.02
N GLN A 27 8.34 -1.79 -7.45
CA GLN A 27 7.83 -2.17 -8.78
C GLN A 27 8.66 -1.55 -9.93
N LEU A 28 9.14 -0.32 -9.77
CA LEU A 28 9.91 0.37 -10.81
C LEU A 28 11.38 -0.07 -10.86
N LEU A 29 11.99 -0.33 -9.71
CA LEU A 29 13.42 -0.62 -9.61
C LEU A 29 13.72 -2.13 -9.59
N LEU A 30 12.99 -2.90 -8.78
CA LEU A 30 13.28 -4.33 -8.57
C LEU A 30 12.45 -5.24 -9.48
N SER A 31 11.18 -4.94 -9.72
CA SER A 31 10.32 -5.79 -10.57
C SER A 31 10.85 -6.03 -11.99
N PRO A 32 11.44 -5.05 -12.72
CA PRO A 32 11.96 -5.33 -14.07
C PRO A 32 13.24 -6.18 -14.07
N LEU A 33 13.94 -6.26 -12.93
CA LEU A 33 15.13 -7.10 -12.78
C LEU A 33 14.78 -8.56 -12.44
N LEU A 34 13.54 -8.82 -12.05
CA LEU A 34 13.05 -10.13 -11.67
C LEU A 34 12.25 -10.74 -12.83
N PRO A 35 12.38 -12.05 -13.09
CA PRO A 35 11.52 -12.71 -14.06
C PRO A 35 10.06 -12.64 -13.62
N PRO A 36 9.09 -12.57 -14.55
CA PRO A 36 7.67 -12.53 -14.24
C PRO A 36 7.27 -13.84 -13.54
N SER A 37 7.17 -13.78 -12.21
CA SER A 37 6.92 -14.94 -11.34
C SER A 37 5.64 -14.82 -10.52
N CYS A 38 4.88 -13.72 -10.68
CA CYS A 38 3.62 -13.55 -9.97
C CYS A 38 2.58 -14.58 -10.44
N ARG A 39 2.20 -15.49 -9.52
CA ARG A 39 1.13 -16.46 -9.73
C ARG A 39 -0.27 -15.86 -9.60
N PHE A 40 -0.39 -14.72 -8.92
CA PHE A 40 -1.67 -14.07 -8.63
C PHE A 40 -1.87 -12.85 -9.51
N GLN A 41 -3.12 -12.65 -9.96
CA GLN A 41 -3.55 -11.47 -10.71
C GLN A 41 -4.68 -10.75 -9.93
N PRO A 42 -4.53 -9.45 -9.59
CA PRO A 42 -3.32 -8.63 -9.74
C PRO A 42 -2.16 -9.17 -8.89
N SER A 43 -0.93 -8.70 -9.17
CA SER A 43 0.26 -9.06 -8.38
C SER A 43 0.07 -8.72 -6.89
N CYS A 44 0.79 -9.42 -6.01
CA CYS A 44 0.73 -9.17 -4.56
C CYS A 44 1.02 -7.68 -4.22
N SER A 45 2.00 -7.08 -4.90
CA SER A 45 2.32 -5.65 -4.75
C SER A 45 1.16 -4.73 -5.17
N GLU A 46 0.46 -5.03 -6.26
CA GLU A 46 -0.73 -4.28 -6.66
C GLU A 46 -1.94 -4.53 -5.74
N TYR A 47 -2.13 -5.77 -5.27
CA TYR A 47 -3.15 -6.08 -4.28
C TYR A 47 -2.94 -5.28 -2.99
N PHE A 48 -1.70 -5.19 -2.51
CA PHE A 48 -1.36 -4.40 -1.33
C PHE A 48 -1.70 -2.92 -1.54
N ILE A 49 -1.33 -2.32 -2.68
CA ILE A 49 -1.70 -0.94 -3.00
C ILE A 49 -3.23 -0.75 -2.99
N GLN A 50 -3.98 -1.71 -3.56
CA GLN A 50 -5.44 -1.66 -3.54
C GLN A 50 -6.01 -1.77 -2.11
N ALA A 51 -5.44 -2.64 -1.27
CA ALA A 51 -5.86 -2.80 0.11
C ALA A 51 -5.66 -1.51 0.92
N LEU A 52 -4.50 -0.86 0.79
CA LEU A 52 -4.19 0.45 1.41
C LEU A 52 -5.14 1.56 0.92
N LYS A 53 -5.51 1.55 -0.36
CA LYS A 53 -6.44 2.53 -0.93
C LYS A 53 -7.87 2.33 -0.45
N LYS A 54 -8.38 1.08 -0.47
CA LYS A 54 -9.79 0.75 -0.21
C LYS A 54 -10.11 0.62 1.28
N ARG A 55 -9.21 0.05 2.09
CA ARG A 55 -9.49 -0.28 3.51
C ARG A 55 -8.74 0.60 4.52
N GLY A 56 -7.98 1.59 4.05
CA GLY A 56 -7.17 2.45 4.90
C GLY A 56 -5.86 1.79 5.35
N LEU A 57 -5.06 2.54 6.12
CA LEU A 57 -3.70 2.11 6.48
C LEU A 57 -3.68 0.81 7.28
N LEU A 58 -4.41 0.73 8.40
CA LEU A 58 -4.31 -0.40 9.34
C LEU A 58 -4.76 -1.72 8.71
N VAL A 59 -5.99 -1.74 8.18
CA VAL A 59 -6.56 -2.95 7.56
C VAL A 59 -5.84 -3.26 6.24
N GLY A 60 -5.50 -2.24 5.46
CA GLY A 60 -4.76 -2.42 4.21
C GLY A 60 -3.35 -2.97 4.42
N PHE A 61 -2.67 -2.55 5.49
CA PHE A 61 -1.35 -3.04 5.85
C PHE A 61 -1.40 -4.47 6.38
N ALA A 62 -2.34 -4.80 7.27
CA ALA A 62 -2.54 -6.17 7.73
C ALA A 62 -2.79 -7.14 6.56
N LEU A 63 -3.62 -6.75 5.58
CA LEU A 63 -3.91 -7.57 4.40
C LEU A 63 -2.75 -7.69 3.40
N GLY A 64 -1.83 -6.71 3.38
CA GLY A 64 -0.69 -6.74 2.46
C GLY A 64 0.52 -7.50 2.99
N VAL A 65 0.60 -7.66 4.31
CA VAL A 65 1.68 -8.38 5.01
C VAL A 65 1.34 -9.85 5.24
N TRP A 66 0.05 -10.17 5.38
CA TRP A 66 -0.46 -11.53 5.59
C TRP A 66 -0.52 -12.32 4.27
#